data_AF-A0A164VUW3-F1
#
_entry.id   AF-A0A164VUW3-F1
#
_cell.length_a   1.000
_cell.length_b   1.000
_cell.length_c   1.000
_cell.angle_alpha   90.00
_cell.angle_beta   90.00
_cell.angle_gamma   90.00
#
_symmetry.space_group_name_H-M   'P 1'
#
loop_
_entity.id
_entity.type
_entity.pdbx_description
1 polymer ?
#
loop_
_entity_poly.entity_id
_entity_poly.type
_entity_poly.pdbx_seq_one_letter_code
_entity_poly.pdbx_strand_id
1 'polypeptide(L)'
;MLVSRKMFQLPIEEDTTSYGKRQCEVSNSSNDWDTLLNSDISTGSQIMQYFMWNNRNACQLVQDFGGTLYKNPSGWDGQKSVCLDPKLAPQPGGCIVYSFGIKNEWSFDEQMSEYGCQVFAFDPSMGKDQHDHTPGNVHFYNWGLGDRDKHDVDYNWKIRSLSSIYEELSARHGRKVIDYLKIDIEFDEWVALPDIMASGMLSKVPS
;
A
#
# COMPACT_ATOMS: atom_id res chain seq x y z
N MET A 1 5.17 4.60 -7.60
CA MET A 1 4.29 3.61 -6.96
C MET A 1 4.75 3.32 -5.54
N LEU A 2 3.95 3.73 -4.56
CA LEU A 2 4.19 3.41 -3.15
C LEU A 2 3.37 2.18 -2.78
N VAL A 3 4.05 1.05 -2.71
CA VAL A 3 3.52 -0.16 -2.09
C VAL A 3 3.79 -0.04 -0.60
N SER A 4 2.77 0.21 0.21
CA SER A 4 2.94 0.13 1.66
C SER A 4 2.99 -1.33 2.08
N ARG A 5 4.21 -1.89 1.99
CA ARG A 5 4.79 -2.96 2.82
C ARG A 5 6.25 -3.13 2.41
N LYS A 6 7.14 -2.46 3.18
CA LYS A 6 8.61 -2.43 3.08
C LYS A 6 9.21 -3.44 2.11
N MET A 7 9.36 -3.05 0.85
CA MET A 7 10.14 -3.84 -0.09
C MET A 7 10.79 -2.96 -1.15
N PHE A 8 12.03 -2.56 -0.87
CA PHE A 8 13.00 -2.24 -1.91
C PHE A 8 14.23 -3.10 -1.65
N GLN A 9 14.38 -4.17 -2.44
CA GLN A 9 15.65 -4.83 -2.64
C GLN A 9 16.38 -4.04 -3.74
N LEU A 10 17.46 -3.34 -3.41
CA LEU A 10 18.45 -2.98 -4.43
C LEU A 10 19.39 -4.19 -4.65
N PRO A 11 19.90 -4.39 -5.87
CA PRO A 11 20.80 -5.50 -6.17
C PRO A 11 22.07 -5.35 -5.32
N ILE A 12 22.41 -6.40 -4.59
CA ILE A 12 23.71 -6.51 -3.92
C ILE A 12 24.70 -6.84 -5.03
N GLU A 13 25.59 -5.90 -5.35
CA GLU A 13 26.84 -6.22 -6.03
C GLU A 13 27.59 -7.23 -5.15
N GLU A 14 28.01 -8.34 -5.77
CA GLU A 14 28.80 -9.37 -5.11
C GLU A 14 30.04 -8.75 -4.49
N ASP A 15 30.16 -8.81 -3.16
CA ASP A 15 31.47 -8.80 -2.53
C ASP A 15 31.61 -10.00 -1.62
N THR A 16 32.55 -10.85 -2.01
CA THR A 16 32.94 -12.07 -1.33
C THR A 16 33.62 -11.74 -0.01
N THR A 17 33.20 -12.34 1.11
CA THR A 17 34.05 -13.14 2.05
C THR A 17 33.45 -13.35 3.45
N SER A 18 33.48 -14.63 3.87
CA SER A 18 33.80 -15.18 5.21
C SER A 18 33.02 -14.83 6.50
N TYR A 19 32.32 -15.86 7.01
CA TYR A 19 32.16 -16.31 8.41
C TYR A 19 32.19 -15.32 9.59
N GLY A 20 31.10 -15.29 10.37
CA GLY A 20 31.11 -14.90 11.79
C GLY A 20 29.72 -14.80 12.42
N LYS A 21 29.31 -15.81 13.21
CA LYS A 21 28.10 -15.75 14.06
C LYS A 21 28.25 -14.64 15.10
N ARG A 22 27.30 -13.70 15.16
CA ARG A 22 27.06 -12.84 16.32
C ARG A 22 25.57 -12.90 16.69
N GLN A 23 25.28 -13.39 17.90
CA GLN A 23 24.00 -13.18 18.56
C GLN A 23 23.89 -11.70 18.92
N CYS A 24 22.70 -11.11 18.74
CA CYS A 24 22.37 -9.81 19.31
C CYS A 24 21.32 -10.01 20.39
N GLU A 25 21.68 -9.59 21.60
CA GLU A 25 20.84 -9.52 22.80
C GLU A 25 19.73 -8.47 22.64
N VAL A 26 18.58 -8.76 23.25
CA VAL A 26 17.40 -7.88 23.25
C VAL A 26 17.61 -6.77 24.27
N SER A 27 17.62 -5.51 23.82
CA SER A 27 17.39 -4.36 24.70
C SER A 27 16.09 -3.66 24.32
N ASN A 28 15.29 -3.39 25.35
CA ASN A 28 14.02 -2.67 25.31
C ASN A 28 14.24 -1.23 24.83
N SER A 29 13.63 -0.81 23.73
CA SER A 29 13.44 0.61 23.41
C SER A 29 11.98 0.92 23.13
N SER A 30 11.31 1.38 24.18
CA SER A 30 10.14 2.23 24.04
C SER A 30 10.55 3.56 23.38
N ASN A 31 9.89 3.88 22.28
CA ASN A 31 9.55 5.23 21.80
C ASN A 31 10.63 6.08 21.12
N ASP A 32 11.39 5.49 20.19
CA ASP A 32 12.13 6.27 19.17
C ASP A 32 11.18 6.96 18.16
N TRP A 33 9.95 6.46 18.06
CA TRP A 33 8.91 6.88 17.12
C TRP A 33 8.24 8.20 17.45
N ASP A 34 8.00 8.46 18.74
CA ASP A 34 7.41 9.73 19.20
C ASP A 34 8.35 10.90 18.87
N THR A 35 9.66 10.65 18.84
CA THR A 35 10.68 11.65 18.50
C THR A 35 10.66 12.03 17.02
N LEU A 36 10.39 11.07 16.13
CA LEU A 36 10.28 11.31 14.68
C LEU A 36 8.96 11.98 14.27
N LEU A 37 7.88 11.74 15.01
CA LEU A 37 6.58 12.39 14.79
C LEU A 37 6.52 13.82 15.34
N ASN A 38 7.40 14.16 16.29
CA ASN A 38 7.50 15.49 16.90
C ASN A 38 8.39 16.48 16.12
N SER A 39 9.10 16.03 15.07
CA SER A 39 9.78 16.95 14.15
C SER A 39 8.82 17.33 13.02
N ASP A 40 8.56 18.62 12.88
CA ASP A 40 7.66 19.20 11.88
C ASP A 40 7.73 18.50 10.51
N ILE A 41 6.62 17.91 10.10
CA ILE A 41 6.43 17.25 8.80
C ILE A 41 6.69 18.27 7.69
N SER A 42 7.68 18.02 6.81
CA SER A 42 7.62 18.31 5.36
C SER A 42 8.99 18.33 4.66
N THR A 43 9.72 17.21 4.61
CA THR A 43 10.65 17.02 3.49
C THR A 43 10.49 15.63 2.89
N GLY A 44 10.43 15.54 1.56
CA GLY A 44 10.38 14.25 0.85
C GLY A 44 11.52 13.30 1.24
N SER A 45 12.62 13.83 1.78
CA SER A 45 13.71 13.05 2.37
C SER A 45 13.32 12.27 3.63
N GLN A 46 12.45 12.79 4.50
CA GLN A 46 11.99 12.08 5.71
C GLN A 46 10.98 10.99 5.35
N ILE A 47 10.07 11.27 4.42
CA ILE A 47 9.16 10.27 3.85
C ILE A 47 9.97 9.16 3.19
N MET A 48 10.97 9.52 2.38
CA MET A 48 11.88 8.56 1.76
C MET A 48 12.66 7.77 2.82
N GLN A 49 13.17 8.42 3.87
CA GLN A 49 13.84 7.73 4.98
C GLN A 49 12.90 6.73 5.66
N TYR A 50 11.63 7.07 5.89
CA TYR A 50 10.63 6.15 6.44
C TYR A 50 10.45 4.90 5.56
N PHE A 51 10.33 5.08 4.23
CA PHE A 51 10.18 3.97 3.30
C PHE A 51 11.46 3.15 3.09
N MET A 52 12.63 3.77 3.21
CA MET A 52 13.93 3.11 3.11
C MET A 52 14.42 2.52 4.45
N TRP A 53 13.77 2.82 5.57
CA TRP A 53 14.23 2.40 6.89
C TRP A 53 14.05 0.89 7.11
N ASN A 54 15.18 0.17 7.05
CA ASN A 54 15.27 -1.28 7.25
C ASN A 54 15.83 -1.61 8.63
N ASN A 55 15.01 -2.26 9.47
CA ASN A 55 15.46 -2.89 10.71
C ASN A 55 14.74 -4.24 10.98
N ARG A 56 14.16 -4.86 9.95
CA ARG A 56 13.58 -6.21 10.00
C ARG A 56 13.94 -6.96 8.72
N ASN A 57 14.05 -8.28 8.81
CA ASN A 57 14.33 -9.17 7.69
C ASN A 57 13.49 -8.77 6.48
N ALA A 58 14.13 -8.49 5.35
CA ALA A 58 13.45 -8.30 4.08
C ALA A 58 12.50 -9.48 3.84
N CYS A 59 11.34 -9.21 3.21
CA CYS A 59 10.35 -10.24 2.93
C CYS A 59 11.01 -11.46 2.27
N GLN A 60 10.84 -12.64 2.87
CA GLN A 60 11.51 -13.86 2.39
C GLN A 60 10.69 -14.55 1.30
N LEU A 61 9.36 -14.51 1.43
CA LEU A 61 8.42 -15.06 0.46
C LEU A 61 7.67 -13.95 -0.24
N VAL A 62 8.11 -13.61 -1.44
CA VAL A 62 7.48 -12.59 -2.29
C VAL A 62 6.74 -13.29 -3.41
N GLN A 63 5.52 -12.84 -3.66
CA GLN A 63 4.76 -13.27 -4.81
C GLN A 63 4.20 -12.07 -5.54
N ASP A 64 4.31 -12.08 -6.86
CA ASP A 64 3.73 -11.04 -7.70
C ASP A 64 2.28 -11.37 -8.04
N PHE A 65 1.43 -10.34 -7.97
CA PHE A 65 0.01 -10.36 -8.28
C PHE A 65 -0.28 -9.40 -9.42
N GLY A 66 -1.13 -9.83 -10.34
CA GLY A 66 -1.56 -9.01 -11.47
C GLY A 66 -0.48 -8.81 -12.53
N GLY A 67 -0.82 -7.90 -13.42
CA GLY A 67 -0.05 -7.38 -14.51
C GLY A 67 -0.34 -7.99 -15.87
N THR A 68 -0.09 -7.19 -16.90
CA THR A 68 -0.14 -7.57 -18.31
C THR A 68 1.26 -7.49 -18.91
N LEU A 69 1.66 -8.53 -19.65
CA LEU A 69 2.93 -8.54 -20.36
C LEU A 69 2.82 -7.75 -21.68
N TYR A 70 3.55 -6.64 -21.75
CA TYR A 70 3.79 -5.88 -22.97
C TYR A 70 5.00 -6.46 -23.67
N LYS A 71 4.95 -6.53 -25.00
CA LYS A 71 6.04 -7.08 -25.82
C LYS A 71 7.04 -6.03 -26.29
N ASN A 72 6.64 -4.76 -26.39
CA ASN A 72 7.45 -3.67 -26.97
C ASN A 72 7.17 -2.31 -26.30
N PRO A 73 8.07 -1.77 -25.45
CA PRO A 73 9.20 -2.49 -24.83
C PRO A 73 8.67 -3.67 -24.01
N SER A 74 9.49 -4.71 -23.87
CA SER A 74 9.11 -5.87 -23.06
C SER A 74 9.02 -5.46 -21.59
N GLY A 75 7.88 -5.69 -20.93
CA GLY A 75 7.70 -5.38 -19.52
C GLY A 75 6.32 -5.77 -19.00
N TRP A 76 6.20 -5.93 -17.69
CA TRP A 76 4.92 -6.07 -17.02
C TRP A 76 4.41 -4.69 -16.60
N ASP A 77 3.18 -4.35 -16.95
CA ASP A 77 2.46 -3.21 -16.36
C ASP A 77 1.41 -3.74 -15.40
N GLY A 78 1.12 -3.02 -14.32
CA GLY A 78 0.10 -3.40 -13.33
C GLY A 78 0.50 -4.44 -12.28
N GLN A 79 1.57 -5.22 -12.49
CA GLN A 79 2.06 -6.26 -11.57
C GLN A 79 2.61 -5.69 -10.27
N LYS A 80 2.13 -6.17 -9.11
CA LYS A 80 2.56 -5.71 -7.78
C LYS A 80 3.05 -6.88 -6.91
N SER A 81 4.17 -6.68 -6.22
CA SER A 81 4.73 -7.66 -5.29
C SER A 81 4.03 -7.63 -3.94
N VAL A 82 3.72 -8.81 -3.40
CA VAL A 82 3.07 -9.01 -2.10
C VAL A 82 3.95 -9.91 -1.24
N CYS A 83 4.18 -9.49 0.00
CA CYS A 83 4.90 -10.30 0.97
C CYS A 83 3.98 -11.33 1.63
N LEU A 84 4.35 -12.60 1.54
CA LEU A 84 3.62 -13.75 2.05
C LEU A 84 4.32 -14.44 3.24
N ASP A 85 5.27 -13.76 3.90
CA ASP A 85 5.85 -14.26 5.14
C ASP A 85 4.76 -14.53 6.18
N PRO A 86 4.81 -15.61 6.99
CA PRO A 86 3.70 -16.06 7.83
C PRO A 86 3.09 -15.02 8.79
N LYS A 87 3.84 -13.99 9.19
CA LYS A 87 3.37 -12.90 10.08
C LYS A 87 2.90 -11.65 9.33
N LEU A 88 3.16 -11.58 8.03
CA LEU A 88 2.93 -10.41 7.18
C LEU A 88 1.92 -10.70 6.07
N ALA A 89 1.76 -11.97 5.67
CA ALA A 89 0.86 -12.37 4.61
C ALA A 89 -0.58 -11.90 4.91
N PRO A 90 -1.26 -11.24 3.94
CA PRO A 90 -2.71 -11.13 3.96
C PRO A 90 -3.30 -12.51 4.20
N GLN A 91 -4.23 -12.66 5.13
CA GLN A 91 -4.81 -13.97 5.43
C GLN A 91 -5.98 -14.27 4.47
N PRO A 92 -5.88 -15.31 3.61
CA PRO A 92 -6.97 -15.72 2.72
C PRO A 92 -8.30 -15.86 3.46
N GLY A 93 -9.38 -15.36 2.87
CA GLY A 93 -10.73 -15.39 3.44
C GLY A 93 -11.01 -14.35 4.53
N GLY A 94 -10.02 -13.53 4.91
CA GLY A 94 -10.16 -12.52 5.96
C GLY A 94 -9.50 -11.17 5.69
N CYS A 95 -8.64 -11.09 4.67
CA CYS A 95 -7.84 -9.90 4.36
C CYS A 95 -8.60 -8.78 3.67
N ILE A 96 -8.19 -7.54 3.95
CA ILE A 96 -8.69 -6.32 3.32
C ILE A 96 -7.60 -5.66 2.48
N VAL A 97 -7.89 -5.40 1.19
CA VAL A 97 -6.97 -4.71 0.28
C VAL A 97 -7.57 -3.40 -0.14
N TYR A 98 -6.83 -2.30 -0.01
CA TYR A 98 -7.17 -1.01 -0.61
C TYR A 98 -6.24 -0.77 -1.80
N SER A 99 -6.83 -0.55 -2.97
CA SER A 99 -6.14 -0.39 -4.25
C SER A 99 -6.54 0.92 -4.90
N PHE A 100 -5.64 1.90 -4.84
CA PHE A 100 -5.83 3.21 -5.46
C PHE A 100 -5.15 3.26 -6.83
N GLY A 101 -5.83 3.87 -7.80
CA GLY A 101 -5.39 4.05 -9.18
C GLY A 101 -5.34 2.73 -9.94
N ILE A 102 -6.48 2.35 -10.51
CA ILE A 102 -6.64 1.07 -11.22
C ILE A 102 -6.44 1.27 -12.71
N LYS A 103 -6.84 2.42 -13.27
CA LYS A 103 -6.62 2.78 -14.67
C LYS A 103 -7.14 1.72 -15.67
N ASN A 104 -8.24 1.05 -15.32
CA ASN A 104 -8.83 -0.09 -16.05
C ASN A 104 -7.94 -1.36 -16.11
N GLU A 105 -6.89 -1.46 -15.30
CA GLU A 105 -6.06 -2.65 -15.16
C GLU A 105 -6.45 -3.38 -13.86
N TRP A 106 -7.32 -4.37 -13.97
CA TRP A 106 -7.94 -5.04 -12.82
C TRP A 106 -7.19 -6.27 -12.33
N SER A 107 -6.15 -6.73 -13.03
CA SER A 107 -5.60 -8.06 -12.79
C SER A 107 -4.98 -8.22 -11.40
N PHE A 108 -4.40 -7.15 -10.83
CA PHE A 108 -3.96 -7.17 -9.43
C PHE A 108 -5.15 -7.35 -8.46
N ASP A 109 -6.20 -6.56 -8.64
CA ASP A 109 -7.39 -6.57 -7.78
C ASP A 109 -8.12 -7.91 -7.85
N GLU A 110 -8.26 -8.46 -9.06
CA GLU A 110 -8.88 -9.77 -9.30
C GLU A 110 -8.05 -10.90 -8.69
N GLN A 111 -6.72 -10.90 -8.86
CA GLN A 111 -5.87 -11.95 -8.26
C GLN A 111 -5.82 -11.87 -6.73
N MET A 112 -5.84 -10.67 -6.14
CA MET A 112 -5.96 -10.51 -4.69
C MET A 112 -7.33 -10.97 -4.18
N SER A 113 -8.38 -10.76 -4.97
CA SER A 113 -9.69 -11.34 -4.67
C SER A 113 -9.68 -12.86 -4.78
N GLU A 114 -9.03 -13.43 -5.80
CA GLU A 114 -8.94 -14.89 -5.99
C GLU A 114 -8.11 -15.55 -4.87
N TYR A 115 -7.09 -14.86 -4.39
CA TYR A 115 -6.35 -15.23 -3.18
C TYR A 115 -7.22 -15.26 -1.92
N GLY A 116 -8.40 -14.62 -1.96
CA GLY A 116 -9.40 -14.66 -0.90
C GLY A 116 -9.54 -13.37 -0.12
N CYS A 117 -8.99 -12.25 -0.59
CA CYS A 117 -9.20 -10.95 0.05
C CYS A 117 -10.51 -10.28 -0.40
N GLN A 118 -11.01 -9.40 0.45
CA GLN A 118 -11.98 -8.38 0.04
C GLN A 118 -11.21 -7.15 -0.44
N VAL A 119 -11.42 -6.78 -1.71
CA VAL A 119 -10.68 -5.70 -2.36
C VAL A 119 -11.58 -4.47 -2.50
N PHE A 120 -11.09 -3.34 -2.04
CA PHE A 120 -11.71 -2.03 -2.23
C PHE A 120 -10.83 -1.24 -3.20
N ALA A 121 -11.42 -0.99 -4.36
CA ALA A 121 -10.80 -0.48 -5.55
C ALA A 121 -11.21 0.99 -5.74
N PHE A 122 -10.25 1.89 -5.97
CA PHE A 122 -10.52 3.33 -6.00
C PHE A 122 -9.88 3.99 -7.22
N ASP A 123 -10.70 4.62 -8.06
CA ASP A 123 -10.21 5.43 -9.17
C ASP A 123 -11.27 6.44 -9.63
N PRO A 124 -11.10 7.75 -9.37
CA PRO A 124 -12.08 8.74 -9.81
C PRO A 124 -12.01 9.01 -11.33
N SER A 125 -10.90 8.64 -11.99
CA SER A 125 -10.64 8.93 -13.40
C SER A 125 -11.32 7.97 -14.37
N MET A 126 -11.80 6.82 -13.89
CA MET A 126 -12.38 5.77 -14.74
C MET A 126 -13.73 6.13 -15.38
N GLY A 127 -14.37 7.22 -14.95
CA GLY A 127 -15.68 7.64 -15.47
C GLY A 127 -16.80 6.62 -15.22
N LYS A 128 -16.64 5.78 -14.18
CA LYS A 128 -17.63 4.78 -13.76
C LYS A 128 -18.16 5.15 -12.38
N ASP A 129 -19.43 4.83 -12.12
CA ASP A 129 -19.99 4.92 -10.77
C ASP A 129 -19.51 3.76 -9.89
N GLN A 130 -19.71 3.90 -8.58
CA GLN A 130 -19.45 2.82 -7.62
C GLN A 130 -20.22 1.54 -8.01
N HIS A 131 -19.54 0.40 -8.04
CA HIS A 131 -20.13 -0.90 -8.36
C HIS A 131 -19.29 -2.05 -7.80
N ASP A 132 -19.88 -3.24 -7.72
CA ASP A 132 -19.12 -4.47 -7.49
C ASP A 132 -18.54 -4.93 -8.84
N HIS A 133 -17.23 -5.11 -8.91
CA HIS A 133 -16.53 -5.59 -10.10
C HIS A 133 -16.45 -7.12 -10.05
N THR A 134 -16.82 -7.75 -11.17
CA THR A 134 -16.86 -9.21 -11.29
C THR A 134 -15.88 -9.67 -12.37
N PRO A 135 -15.19 -10.81 -12.18
CA PRO A 135 -15.39 -11.80 -11.12
C PRO A 135 -14.75 -11.42 -9.77
N GLY A 136 -15.26 -12.00 -8.68
CA GLY A 136 -14.64 -11.91 -7.35
C GLY A 136 -15.33 -10.98 -6.36
N ASN A 137 -14.59 -10.62 -5.31
CA ASN A 137 -14.97 -9.81 -4.16
C ASN A 137 -14.25 -8.44 -4.24
N VAL A 138 -14.43 -7.77 -5.38
CA VAL A 138 -13.85 -6.46 -5.68
C VAL A 138 -14.96 -5.41 -5.66
N HIS A 139 -14.79 -4.37 -4.85
CA HIS A 139 -15.74 -3.27 -4.68
C HIS A 139 -15.12 -1.98 -5.19
N PHE A 140 -15.59 -1.47 -6.31
CA PHE A 140 -15.07 -0.26 -6.94
C PHE A 140 -15.77 1.00 -6.43
N TYR A 141 -14.99 2.06 -6.20
CA TYR A 141 -15.42 3.40 -5.82
C TYR A 141 -14.75 4.43 -6.72
N ASN A 142 -15.52 5.40 -7.18
CA ASN A 142 -15.04 6.53 -7.96
C ASN A 142 -14.48 7.68 -7.09
N TRP A 143 -13.75 7.32 -6.03
CA TRP A 143 -13.14 8.28 -5.11
C TRP A 143 -11.64 8.40 -5.37
N GLY A 144 -11.13 9.62 -5.33
CA GLY A 144 -9.69 9.87 -5.30
C GLY A 144 -9.14 9.89 -3.88
N LEU A 145 -7.85 9.60 -3.75
CA LEU A 145 -7.11 9.72 -2.50
C LEU A 145 -6.40 11.07 -2.45
N GLY A 146 -6.45 11.75 -1.31
CA GLY A 146 -5.74 13.01 -1.10
C GLY A 146 -5.42 13.25 0.37
N ASP A 147 -4.97 14.47 0.68
CA ASP A 147 -4.62 14.93 2.02
C ASP A 147 -5.84 15.35 2.86
N ARG A 148 -7.01 15.47 2.25
CA ARG A 148 -8.27 15.84 2.90
C ARG A 148 -9.46 15.52 2.02
N ASP A 149 -10.64 15.56 2.61
CA ASP A 149 -11.89 15.47 1.87
C ASP A 149 -12.16 16.77 1.13
N LYS A 150 -12.27 16.67 -0.20
CA LYS A 150 -12.58 17.81 -1.07
C LYS A 150 -13.30 17.37 -2.34
N HIS A 151 -13.97 18.32 -2.97
CA HIS A 151 -14.43 18.17 -4.34
C HIS A 151 -13.42 18.83 -5.25
N ASP A 152 -12.84 18.06 -6.17
CA ASP A 152 -12.01 18.60 -7.25
C ASP A 152 -12.94 19.14 -8.34
N VAL A 153 -12.94 20.45 -8.54
CA VAL A 153 -13.86 21.13 -9.45
C VAL A 153 -13.46 21.00 -10.91
N ASP A 154 -12.17 20.81 -11.19
CA ASP A 154 -11.65 20.76 -12.56
C ASP A 154 -11.97 19.41 -13.21
N TYR A 155 -11.85 18.34 -12.42
CA TYR A 155 -12.15 16.97 -12.86
C TYR A 155 -13.51 16.46 -12.38
N ASN A 156 -14.23 17.24 -11.55
CA ASN A 156 -15.47 16.84 -10.89
C ASN A 156 -15.29 15.54 -10.06
N TRP A 157 -14.15 15.41 -9.37
CA TRP A 157 -13.81 14.23 -8.58
C TRP A 157 -14.14 14.40 -7.11
N LYS A 158 -14.52 13.29 -6.47
CA LYS A 158 -14.66 13.20 -5.02
C LYS A 158 -13.35 12.72 -4.41
N ILE A 159 -12.59 13.61 -3.83
CA ILE A 159 -11.30 13.30 -3.19
C ILE A 159 -11.51 13.12 -1.69
N ARG A 160 -10.86 12.12 -1.10
CA ARG A 160 -10.97 11.79 0.32
C ARG A 160 -9.63 11.46 0.94
N SER A 161 -9.50 11.77 2.23
CA SER A 161 -8.39 11.27 3.06
C SER A 161 -8.50 9.75 3.25
N LEU A 162 -7.38 9.08 3.52
CA LEU A 162 -7.39 7.64 3.82
C LEU A 162 -8.22 7.34 5.08
N SER A 163 -8.18 8.24 6.08
CA SER A 163 -8.99 8.12 7.30
C SER A 163 -10.48 8.16 7.02
N SER A 164 -10.95 9.09 6.18
CA SER A 164 -12.38 9.18 5.83
C SER A 164 -12.85 7.95 5.04
N ILE A 165 -12.02 7.47 4.11
CA ILE A 165 -12.31 6.25 3.34
C ILE A 165 -12.44 5.06 4.28
N TYR A 166 -11.48 4.89 5.19
CA TYR A 166 -11.49 3.78 6.14
C TYR A 166 -12.71 3.80 7.06
N GLU A 167 -13.05 4.96 7.63
CA GLU A 167 -14.22 5.08 8.52
C GLU A 167 -15.53 4.82 7.77
N GLU A 168 -15.70 5.33 6.54
CA GLU A 168 -16.89 5.06 5.73
C GLU A 168 -17.04 3.57 5.35
N LEU A 169 -15.92 2.92 5.03
CA LEU A 169 -15.92 1.51 4.65
C LEU A 169 -15.90 0.56 5.85
N SER A 170 -15.69 1.06 7.06
CA SER A 170 -15.76 0.24 8.28
C SER A 170 -17.13 -0.41 8.48
N ALA A 171 -18.19 0.16 7.91
CA ALA A 171 -19.52 -0.46 7.87
C ALA A 171 -19.58 -1.72 6.98
N ARG A 172 -18.67 -1.86 6.00
CA ARG A 172 -18.61 -3.01 5.07
C ARG A 172 -17.64 -4.10 5.52
N HIS A 173 -16.44 -3.72 5.97
CA HIS A 173 -15.39 -4.69 6.35
C HIS A 173 -15.14 -4.80 7.86
N GLY A 174 -15.81 -3.97 8.66
CA GLY A 174 -15.63 -3.86 10.11
C GLY A 174 -14.46 -2.94 10.48
N ARG A 175 -14.02 -3.00 11.75
CA ARG A 175 -12.82 -2.27 12.21
C ARG A 175 -11.55 -3.11 12.06
N LYS A 176 -11.41 -3.80 10.91
CA LYS A 176 -10.25 -4.63 10.57
C LYS A 176 -9.08 -3.76 10.07
N VAL A 177 -7.87 -4.31 10.07
CA VAL A 177 -6.72 -3.66 9.44
C VAL A 177 -6.78 -3.77 7.92
N ILE A 178 -6.07 -2.90 7.22
CA ILE A 178 -5.85 -2.97 5.78
C ILE A 178 -4.60 -3.85 5.55
N ASP A 179 -4.82 -5.09 5.13
CA ASP A 179 -3.78 -6.08 4.86
C ASP A 179 -2.91 -5.74 3.65
N TYR A 180 -3.35 -4.87 2.75
CA TYR A 180 -2.48 -4.34 1.71
C TYR A 180 -2.99 -2.98 1.24
N LEU A 181 -2.11 -1.98 1.21
CA LEU A 181 -2.41 -0.64 0.73
C LEU A 181 -1.55 -0.35 -0.50
N LYS A 182 -2.17 -0.50 -1.67
CA LYS A 182 -1.60 -0.09 -2.96
C LYS A 182 -1.97 1.37 -3.22
N ILE A 183 -0.95 2.21 -3.39
CA ILE A 183 -1.12 3.59 -3.85
C ILE A 183 -0.33 3.79 -5.14
N ASP A 184 -1.06 3.92 -6.24
CA ASP A 184 -0.53 4.12 -7.59
C ASP A 184 -1.36 5.18 -8.33
N ILE A 185 -1.24 6.44 -7.90
CA ILE A 185 -2.14 7.55 -8.28
C ILE A 185 -1.40 8.68 -9.01
N GLU A 186 -0.39 8.32 -9.80
CA GLU A 186 0.32 9.23 -10.72
C GLU A 186 0.83 10.54 -10.06
N PHE A 187 1.71 10.42 -9.06
CA PHE A 187 2.38 11.50 -8.30
C PHE A 187 1.58 12.11 -7.15
N ASP A 188 0.26 11.94 -7.11
CA ASP A 188 -0.55 12.43 -5.99
C ASP A 188 -0.29 11.69 -4.68
N GLU A 189 0.54 10.63 -4.69
CA GLU A 189 1.00 9.98 -3.48
C GLU A 189 1.73 10.95 -2.54
N TRP A 190 2.49 11.89 -3.10
CA TRP A 190 3.23 12.88 -2.32
C TRP A 190 2.32 13.86 -1.59
N VAL A 191 1.09 14.03 -2.06
CA VAL A 191 0.05 14.84 -1.42
C VAL A 191 -0.61 14.03 -0.31
N ALA A 192 -0.97 12.77 -0.56
CA ALA A 192 -1.70 11.95 0.41
C ALA A 192 -0.83 11.44 1.57
N LEU A 193 0.44 11.09 1.31
CA LEU A 193 1.30 10.44 2.30
C LEU A 193 1.52 11.23 3.61
N PRO A 194 1.80 12.55 3.59
CA PRO A 194 1.94 13.32 4.81
C PRO A 194 0.71 13.22 5.73
N ASP A 195 -0.49 13.27 5.16
CA ASP A 195 -1.74 13.10 5.91
C ASP A 195 -1.90 11.66 6.43
N ILE A 196 -1.59 10.64 5.64
CA ILE A 196 -1.62 9.23 6.07
C ILE A 196 -0.71 9.01 7.29
N MET A 197 0.46 9.65 7.30
CA MET A 197 1.40 9.61 8.43
C MET A 197 0.85 10.37 9.64
N ALA A 198 0.42 11.62 9.45
CA ALA A 198 -0.06 12.50 10.52
C ALA A 198 -1.36 12.00 11.19
N SER A 199 -2.27 11.41 10.41
CA SER A 199 -3.54 10.85 10.88
C SER A 199 -3.38 9.55 11.68
N GLY A 200 -2.19 8.95 11.69
CA GLY A 200 -1.94 7.66 12.34
C GLY A 200 -2.54 6.47 11.58
N MET A 201 -2.98 6.65 10.34
CA MET A 201 -3.57 5.58 9.51
C MET A 201 -2.59 4.45 9.21
N LEU A 202 -1.29 4.70 9.30
CA LEU A 202 -0.28 3.64 9.24
C LEU A 202 -0.46 2.57 10.33
N SER A 203 -1.06 2.89 11.49
CA SER A 203 -1.41 1.88 12.50
C SER A 203 -2.48 0.89 12.04
N LYS A 204 -3.24 1.22 10.99
CA LYS A 204 -4.22 0.35 10.34
C LYS A 204 -3.63 -0.46 9.21
N VAL A 205 -2.35 -0.28 8.86
CA VAL A 205 -1.65 -1.04 7.83
C VAL A 205 -0.48 -1.78 8.50
N PRO A 206 -0.57 -3.12 8.69
CA PRO A 206 0.47 -3.89 9.36
C PRO A 206 1.87 -3.66 8.77
N SER A 207 2.86 -3.47 9.67
CA SER A 207 4.26 -3.12 9.39
C SER A 207 5.24 -4.28 9.60
#